data_AF-A0A7W0MR18-F1
#
_entry.id   AF-A0A7W0MR18-F1
#
_cell.length_a   1.000
_cell.length_b   1.000
_cell.length_c   1.000
_cell.angle_alpha   90.00
_cell.angle_beta   90.00
_cell.angle_gamma   90.00
#
_symmetry.space_group_name_H-M   'P 1'
#
loop_
_entity.id
_entity.type
_entity.pdbx_description
1 polymer ?
#
loop_
_entity_poly.entity_id
_entity_poly.type
_entity_poly.pdbx_seq_one_letter_code
_entity_poly.pdbx_strand_id
1 'polypeptide(L)' 'MSAPLFPVPRFSVIVPVWRQWDALGLLLGDLAAQALPAEDFETLIVDNEPGAAAPRLALPANARLV' A
#
# COMPACT_ATOMS: atom_id res chain seq x y z
N MET A 1 -5.68 -19.81 19.05
CA MET A 1 -6.45 -18.95 18.13
C MET A 1 -5.64 -18.86 16.85
N SER A 2 -6.16 -19.33 15.72
CA SER A 2 -5.45 -19.26 14.43
C SER A 2 -5.63 -17.86 13.84
N ALA A 3 -4.57 -17.23 13.35
CA ALA A 3 -4.68 -15.98 12.61
C ALA A 3 -5.54 -16.20 11.35
N PRO A 4 -6.37 -15.22 10.93
CA PRO A 4 -7.12 -15.34 9.69
C PRO A 4 -6.17 -15.55 8.52
N LEU A 5 -6.47 -16.54 7.68
CA LEU A 5 -5.75 -16.78 6.43
C LEU A 5 -6.30 -15.79 5.40
N PHE A 6 -5.58 -14.70 5.18
CA PHE A 6 -5.80 -13.89 3.98
C PHE A 6 -5.33 -14.70 2.76
N PRO A 7 -6.01 -14.59 1.60
CA PRO A 7 -5.49 -15.12 0.36
C PRO A 7 -4.07 -14.63 0.13
N VAL A 8 -3.16 -15.52 -0.27
CA VAL A 8 -1.80 -15.11 -0.65
C VAL A 8 -1.92 -14.29 -1.94
N PRO A 9 -1.49 -13.02 -1.96
CA PRO A 9 -1.58 -12.20 -3.15
C PRO A 9 -0.68 -12.78 -4.25
N ARG A 10 -1.12 -12.66 -5.50
CA ARG A 10 -0.37 -13.13 -6.67
C ARG A 10 0.75 -12.17 -7.05
N PHE A 11 0.58 -10.89 -6.73
CA PHE A 11 1.52 -9.82 -7.04
C PHE A 11 1.72 -8.92 -5.82
N SER A 12 2.91 -8.36 -5.68
CA SER A 12 3.19 -7.30 -4.71
C SER A 12 3.67 -6.07 -5.47
N VAL A 13 3.01 -4.94 -5.22
CA VAL A 13 3.43 -3.62 -5.69
C VAL A 13 4.24 -2.97 -4.57
N ILE A 14 5.52 -2.69 -4.82
CA ILE A 14 6.41 -2.08 -3.83
C ILE A 14 6.63 -0.62 -4.22
N VAL A 15 6.26 0.31 -3.32
CA VAL A 15 6.32 1.74 -3.54
C VAL A 15 7.24 2.38 -2.51
N PRO A 16 8.52 2.61 -2.83
CA PRO A 16 9.38 3.45 -2.01
C PRO A 16 8.95 4.91 -2.13
N VAL A 17 8.74 5.58 -1.00
CA VAL A 17 8.30 6.98 -0.94
C VAL A 17 9.30 7.79 -0.13
N TRP A 18 9.69 8.96 -0.65
CA TRP A 18 10.55 9.92 0.05
C TRP A 18 10.02 11.34 -0.16
N ARG A 19 9.22 11.83 0.81
CA ARG A 19 8.59 13.17 0.78
C ARG A 19 7.55 13.41 -0.32
N GLN A 20 7.24 12.44 -1.18
CA GLN A 20 6.21 12.60 -2.23
C GLN A 20 4.83 12.09 -1.80
N TRP A 21 4.38 12.46 -0.60
CA TRP A 21 3.13 11.97 -0.01
C TRP A 21 1.88 12.31 -0.81
N ASP A 22 1.85 13.48 -1.45
CA ASP A 22 0.73 13.88 -2.32
C ASP A 22 0.64 12.99 -3.58
N ALA A 23 1.79 12.65 -4.17
CA ALA A 23 1.84 11.76 -5.33
C ALA A 23 1.46 10.32 -4.96
N LEU A 24 1.81 9.87 -3.75
CA LEU A 24 1.36 8.58 -3.23
C LEU A 24 -0.17 8.51 -3.16
N GLY A 25 -0.85 9.58 -2.76
CA GLY A 25 -2.32 9.63 -2.76
C GLY A 25 -2.93 9.37 -4.13
N LEU A 26 -2.37 9.99 -5.18
CA LEU A 26 -2.80 9.78 -6.57
C LEU A 26 -2.56 8.33 -7.02
N LEU A 27 -1.36 7.80 -6.75
CA LEU A 27 -1.01 6.42 -7.06
C LEU A 27 -1.95 5.41 -6.38
N LEU A 28 -2.29 5.63 -5.11
CA LEU A 28 -3.22 4.76 -4.38
C LEU A 28 -4.63 4.80 -4.98
N GLY A 29 -5.07 5.96 -5.49
CA GLY A 29 -6.30 6.08 -6.26
C GLY A 29 -6.27 5.24 -7.54
N ASP A 30 -5.19 5.33 -8.31
CA ASP A 30 -5.01 4.58 -9.55
C ASP A 30 -4.91 3.05 -9.30
N LEU A 31 -4.25 2.65 -8.22
CA LEU A 31 -4.16 1.25 -7.78
C LEU A 31 -5.52 0.71 -7.32
N ALA A 32 -6.32 1.51 -6.61
CA ALA A 32 -7.67 1.12 -6.20
C ALA A 32 -8.65 1.00 -7.39
N ALA A 33 -8.39 1.71 -8.49
CA ALA A 33 -9.20 1.68 -9.70
C ALA A 33 -8.82 0.56 -10.70
N GLN A 34 -7.84 -0.28 -10.38
CA GLN A 34 -7.44 -1.39 -11.25
C GLN A 34 -8.58 -2.39 -11.45
N ALA A 35 -8.61 -3.02 -12.63
CA ALA A 35 -9.58 -4.09 -12.94
C ALA A 35 -9.26 -5.42 -12.23
N LEU A 36 -8.09 -5.53 -11.61
CA LEU A 36 -7.71 -6.69 -10.81
C LEU A 36 -8.42 -6.66 -9.45
N PRO A 37 -8.92 -7.81 -8.95
CA PRO A 37 -9.43 -7.91 -7.59
C PRO A 37 -8.37 -7.47 -6.56
N ALA A 38 -8.80 -6.76 -5.52
CA ALA A 38 -7.89 -6.29 -4.46
C ALA A 38 -7.22 -7.43 -3.67
N GLU A 39 -7.81 -8.63 -3.68
CA GLU A 39 -7.25 -9.85 -3.09
C GLU A 39 -6.12 -10.47 -3.94
N ASP A 40 -6.02 -10.12 -5.22
CA ASP A 40 -5.01 -10.64 -6.14
C ASP A 40 -3.65 -9.93 -5.98
N PHE A 41 -3.61 -8.75 -5.34
CA PHE A 41 -2.36 -8.02 -5.11
C PHE A 41 -2.34 -7.24 -3.80
N GLU A 42 -1.13 -7.09 -3.24
CA GLU A 42 -0.88 -6.18 -2.11
C GLU A 42 -0.04 -4.97 -2.55
N THR A 43 -0.20 -3.85 -1.83
CA THR A 43 0.66 -2.68 -1.98
C THR A 43 1.46 -2.44 -0.70
N LEU A 44 2.78 -2.43 -0.84
CA LEU A 44 3.74 -2.21 0.23
C LEU A 44 4.37 -0.83 0.03
N ILE A 45 4.03 0.09 0.93
CA ILE A 45 4.56 1.46 0.90
C ILE A 45 5.74 1.49 1.86
N VAL A 46 6.93 1.80 1.35
CA VAL A 46 8.15 1.87 2.16
C VAL A 46 8.46 3.34 2.41
N ASP A 47 8.38 3.78 3.67
CA ASP A 47 8.81 5.13 4.06
C ASP A 47 10.34 5.18 4.10
N ASN A 48 10.93 5.80 3.09
CA ASN A 48 12.38 5.94 2.97
C ASN A 48 12.90 7.22 3.65
N GLU A 49 12.08 7.98 4.38
CA GLU A 49 12.53 9.16 5.11
C GLU A 49 12.93 8.83 6.56
N PRO A 50 14.23 8.80 6.88
CA PRO A 50 14.65 8.55 8.25
C PRO A 50 14.28 9.74 9.17
N GLY A 51 13.55 9.43 10.25
CA GLY A 51 13.30 10.36 11.35
C GLY A 51 12.11 11.31 11.19
N ALA A 52 11.40 11.27 10.05
CA ALA A 52 10.10 11.92 9.90
C ALA A 52 8.98 10.90 10.10
N ALA A 53 7.84 11.33 10.64
CA ALA A 53 6.65 10.49 10.68
C ALA A 53 5.91 10.62 9.34
N ALA A 54 5.55 9.50 8.72
CA ALA A 54 4.61 9.49 7.61
C ALA A 54 3.30 10.20 8.02
N PRO A 55 2.68 10.97 7.11
CA PRO A 55 1.37 11.57 7.37
C PRO A 55 0.30 10.48 7.53
N ARG A 56 -0.86 10.87 8.08
CA ARG A 56 -2.02 9.97 8.14
C ARG A 56 -2.58 9.76 6.73
N LEU A 57 -2.42 8.55 6.21
CA LEU A 57 -2.91 8.17 4.88
C LEU A 57 -4.21 7.36 5.00
N ALA A 58 -5.13 7.58 4.05
CA ALA A 58 -6.27 6.69 3.84
C ALA A 58 -5.80 5.53 2.95
N LEU A 59 -5.42 4.41 3.57
CA LEU A 59 -4.94 3.23 2.85
C LEU A 59 -6.11 2.33 2.43
N PRO A 60 -6.14 1.82 1.19
CA PRO A 60 -7.07 0.76 0.80
C PRO A 60 -6.79 -0.53 1.56
N ALA A 61 -7.76 -1.46 1.58
CA ALA A 61 -7.70 -2.68 2.38
C ALA A 61 -6.51 -3.59 2.05
N ASN A 62 -5.97 -3.50 0.84
CA ASN A 62 -4.82 -4.27 0.37
C ASN A 62 -3.50 -3.48 0.38
N ALA A 63 -3.44 -2.32 1.06
CA ALA A 63 -2.22 -1.53 1.21
C ALA A 63 -1.78 -1.41 2.67
N ARG A 64 -0.47 -1.40 2.89
CA ARG A 64 0.13 -1.12 4.20
C ARG A 64 1.43 -0.33 4.07
N LEU A 65 1.68 0.50 5.07
CA LEU A 65 2.99 1.12 5.30
C LEU A 65 3.87 0.11 6.04
N VAL A 66 5.06 -0.15 5.51
CA VAL A 66 6.07 -1.08 6.07
C VAL A 66 7.36 -0.37 6.42
#